data_AF-A0A2D5K2S2-F1
#
_entry.id   AF-A0A2D5K2S2-F1
#
_cell.length_a   1.000
_cell.length_b   1.000
_cell.length_c   1.000
_cell.angle_alpha   90.00
_cell.angle_beta   90.00
_cell.angle_gamma   90.00
#
_symmetry.space_group_name_H-M   'P 1'
#
loop_
_entity.id
_entity.type
_entity.pdbx_description
1 polymer ?
#
loop_
_entity_poly.entity_id
_entity_poly.type
_entity_poly.pdbx_seq_one_letter_code
_entity_poly.pdbx_strand_id
1 'polypeptide(L)' 'MKTATLNLRISPSLKEGVKKAANIEHRSIANMIEMLIRRHCDDIGINIKEKSQSNSEKPNG' A
#
# COMPACT_ATOMS: atom_id res chain seq x y z
N MET A 1 13.41 -1.50 6.52
CA MET A 1 12.02 -1.64 6.06
C MET A 1 11.87 -2.99 5.39
N LYS A 2 10.88 -3.79 5.79
CA LYS A 2 10.54 -5.03 5.08
C LYS A 2 9.49 -4.71 4.03
N THR A 3 9.81 -4.89 2.75
CA THR A 3 8.87 -4.72 1.64
C THR A 3 8.37 -6.08 1.17
N ALA A 4 7.12 -6.17 0.77
CA ALA A 4 6.53 -7.34 0.11
C ALA A 4 6.05 -6.95 -1.29
N THR A 5 6.12 -7.88 -2.24
CA THR A 5 5.69 -7.64 -3.63
C THR A 5 4.26 -8.14 -3.82
N LEU A 6 3.39 -7.29 -4.38
CA LEU A 6 2.03 -7.64 -4.81
C LEU A 6 1.99 -7.71 -6.35
N ASN A 7 1.77 -8.91 -6.90
CA ASN A 7 1.59 -9.11 -8.34
C ASN A 7 0.10 -9.01 -8.69
N LEU A 8 -0.28 -8.02 -9.49
CA LEU A 8 -1.66 -7.78 -9.88
C LEU A 8 -1.88 -8.06 -11.37
N ARG A 9 -2.93 -8.83 -11.68
CA ARG A 9 -3.43 -9.01 -13.05
C ARG A 9 -4.67 -8.15 -13.23
N ILE A 10 -4.60 -7.18 -14.13
CA ILE A 10 -5.70 -6.26 -14.47
C ILE A 10 -5.83 -6.12 -15.98
N SER A 11 -6.98 -5.59 -16.42
CA SER A 11 -7.17 -5.26 -17.83
C SER A 11 -6.22 -4.13 -18.27
N PRO A 12 -5.85 -4.08 -19.56
CA PRO A 12 -5.02 -3.00 -20.10
C PRO A 12 -5.62 -1.61 -19.87
N SER A 13 -6.94 -1.48 -20.04
CA SER A 13 -7.65 -0.20 -19.86
C SER A 13 -7.55 0.31 -18.42
N LEU A 14 -7.63 -0.59 -17.42
CA LEU A 14 -7.49 -0.21 -16.02
C LEU A 14 -6.06 0.23 -15.69
N LYS A 15 -5.05 -0.43 -16.28
CA LYS A 15 -3.65 -0.03 -16.16
C LYS A 15 -3.42 1.39 -16.67
N GLU A 16 -4.00 1.74 -17.83
CA GLU A 16 -3.89 3.08 -18.38
C GLU A 16 -4.63 4.12 -17.52
N GLY A 17 -5.80 3.75 -16.97
CA GLY A 17 -6.54 4.59 -16.03
C GLY A 17 -5.73 4.94 -14.79
N VAL A 18 -5.16 3.94 -14.10
CA VAL A 18 -4.36 4.18 -12.89
C VAL A 18 -3.07 4.95 -13.20
N LYS A 19 -2.45 4.70 -14.37
CA LYS A 19 -1.27 5.44 -14.82
C LYS A 19 -1.57 6.93 -14.99
N LYS A 20 -2.70 7.28 -15.61
CA LYS A 20 -3.12 8.69 -15.75
C LYS A 20 -3.40 9.33 -14.40
N ALA A 21 -4.13 8.65 -13.52
CA ALA A 21 -4.46 9.17 -12.19
C ALA A 21 -3.19 9.42 -11.36
N ALA A 22 -2.26 8.46 -11.35
CA ALA A 22 -0.98 8.60 -10.68
C ALA A 22 -0.15 9.77 -11.23
N ASN A 23 -0.18 10.01 -12.55
CA ASN A 23 0.50 11.14 -13.17
C ASN A 23 -0.11 12.50 -12.78
N ILE A 24 -1.44 12.59 -12.74
CA ILE A 24 -2.17 13.79 -12.30
C ILE A 24 -1.81 14.13 -10.85
N GLU A 25 -1.69 13.12 -9.99
CA GLU A 25 -1.33 13.28 -8.58
C GLU A 25 0.18 13.29 -8.31
N HIS A 26 1.02 13.39 -9.36
CA HIS A 26 2.49 13.43 -9.26
C HIS A 26 3.10 12.31 -8.41
N ARG A 27 2.58 11.09 -8.52
CA ARG A 27 2.99 9.94 -7.72
C ARG A 27 3.18 8.69 -8.57
N SER A 28 3.94 7.73 -8.05
CA SER A 28 4.14 6.45 -8.75
C SER A 28 2.83 5.64 -8.77
N ILE A 29 2.69 4.75 -9.75
CA ILE A 29 1.56 3.80 -9.81
C ILE A 29 1.52 2.93 -8.54
N ALA A 30 2.67 2.51 -8.03
CA ALA A 30 2.76 1.72 -6.80
C ALA A 30 2.17 2.46 -5.60
N ASN A 31 2.56 3.73 -5.40
CA ASN A 31 2.04 4.54 -4.31
C ASN A 31 0.54 4.81 -4.49
N MET A 32 0.10 5.04 -5.74
CA MET A 32 -1.32 5.22 -6.05
C MET A 32 -2.13 3.99 -5.63
N ILE A 33 -1.70 2.80 -6.05
CA ILE A 33 -2.33 1.53 -5.67
C ILE A 33 -2.28 1.32 -4.15
N GLU A 34 -1.17 1.63 -3.49
CA GLU A 34 -1.08 1.54 -2.03
C GLU A 34 -2.13 2.41 -1.33
N MET A 35 -2.28 3.67 -1.74
CA MET A 35 -3.27 4.58 -1.16
C MET A 35 -4.70 4.11 -1.40
N LEU A 36 -4.99 3.62 -2.62
CA LEU A 36 -6.31 3.05 -2.93
C LEU A 36 -6.62 1.82 -2.07
N ILE A 37 -5.66 0.92 -1.89
CA ILE A 37 -5.81 -0.26 -1.02
C ILE A 37 -6.02 0.17 0.43
N ARG A 38 -5.19 1.09 0.95
CA ARG A 38 -5.32 1.59 2.33
C ARG A 38 -6.69 2.24 2.57
N ARG A 39 -7.15 3.09 1.65
CA ARG A 39 -8.46 3.73 1.74
C ARG A 39 -9.59 2.71 1.72
N HIS A 40 -9.53 1.71 0.84
CA HIS A 40 -10.55 0.67 0.79
C HIS A 40 -10.58 -0.15 2.08
N CYS A 41 -9.41 -0.50 2.62
CA CYS A 41 -9.32 -1.20 3.90
C CYS A 41 -9.91 -0.37 5.05
N ASP A 42 -9.60 0.92 5.12
CA ASP A 42 -10.16 1.84 6.12
C ASP A 42 -11.69 1.92 6.05
N ASP A 43 -12.24 2.10 4.85
CA ASP A 43 -13.68 2.18 4.58
C ASP A 43 -14.46 0.95 5.06
N ILE A 44 -13.84 -0.24 5.00
CA ILE A 44 -14.43 -1.50 5.47
C ILE A 44 -13.96 -1.93 6.87
N GLY A 45 -13.22 -1.07 7.58
CA GLY A 45 -12.78 -1.31 8.96
C GLY A 45 -11.56 -2.24 9.13
N ILE A 46 -10.78 -2.49 8.08
CA ILE A 46 -9.53 -3.24 8.14
C ILE A 46 -8.37 -2.29 8.50
N ASN A 47 -7.90 -2.36 9.74
CA ASN A 47 -6.77 -1.56 10.21
C ASN A 47 -5.42 -2.15 9.76
N ILE A 48 -4.79 -1.53 8.76
CA ILE A 48 -3.42 -1.86 8.32
C ILE A 48 -2.42 -1.22 9.28
N LYS A 49 -2.00 -1.96 10.31
CA LYS A 49 -0.89 -1.55 11.18
C LYS A 49 0.43 -1.83 10.48
N GLU A 50 1.23 -0.80 10.25
CA GLU A 50 2.64 -1.01 9.91
C GLU A 50 3.31 -1.61 11.14
N LYS A 51 3.90 -2.81 11.00
CA LYS A 51 4.77 -3.36 12.04
C LYS A 51 6.03 -2.50 12.09
N SER A 52 5.96 -1.35 12.77
CA SER A 52 7.14 -0.75 13.36
C SER A 52 7.76 -1.85 14.19
N GLN A 53 8.99 -2.23 13.88
CA GLN A 53 9.73 -3.20 14.67
C GLN A 53 9.82 -2.61 16.08
N SER A 54 8.88 -2.97 16.96
CA SER A 54 9.07 -2.88 18.38
C SER A 54 10.25 -3.80 18.66
N ASN A 55 11.43 -3.22 18.77
CA ASN A 55 12.56 -3.83 19.42
C ASN A 55 12.06 -4.22 20.81
N SER A 56 11.62 -5.46 20.98
CA SER A 56 11.34 -6.02 22.28
C SER A 56 12.69 -6.16 22.97
N GLU A 57 13.12 -5.06 23.60
CA GLU A 57 14.12 -5.05 24.64
C GLU A 57 13.65 -6.05 25.70
N LYS A 58 14.43 -7.12 25.85
CA LYS A 58 14.21 -8.15 26.86
C LYS A 58 14.32 -7.48 28.23
N PRO A 59 13.36 -7.65 29.16
CA PRO A 59 13.64 -7.31 30.54
C PRO A 59 14.68 -8.30 31.07
N ASN A 60 15.85 -7.79 31.42
CA ASN A 60 16.79 -8.52 32.28
C ASN A 60 16.13 -8.68 33.65
N GLY A 61 16.01 -9.92 34.11
CA GLY A 61 15.55 -10.31 35.44
C GLY A 61 15.81 -11.78 35.65
#